data_AF-A0A7C1W5K2-F1
#
_entry.id   AF-A0A7C1W5K2-F1
#
_cell.length_a   1.000
_cell.length_b   1.000
_cell.length_c   1.000
_cell.angle_alpha   90.00
_cell.angle_beta   90.00
_cell.angle_gamma   90.00
#
_symmetry.space_group_name_H-M   'P 1'
#
loop_
_entity.id
_entity.type
_entity.pdbx_description
1 polymer ?
#
loop_
_entity_poly.entity_id
_entity_poly.type
_entity_poly.pdbx_seq_one_letter_code
_entity_poly.pdbx_strand_id
1 'polypeptide(L)'
;MDITSSIITSFRGVQLAFADDTKWPDAIVENALYEADAETGGSGWGGFEDEGHNFKRRGMYYYAAHWLSTTYLTQDAGDTSNVSPNARLNVSQKSVGDESIQYRITAMQETGDDWLSLTNYGVQFLRLRRRAGMGARAV
;
A
#
# COMPACT_ATOMS: atom_id res chain seq x y z
N MET A 1 2.55 -14.20 12.47
CA MET A 1 3.98 -13.91 12.74
C MET A 1 4.03 -12.96 13.92
N ASP A 2 5.03 -13.06 14.80
CA ASP A 2 5.18 -12.11 15.91
C ASP A 2 5.87 -10.83 15.43
N ILE A 3 5.24 -9.68 15.63
CA ILE A 3 5.80 -8.38 15.24
C ILE A 3 6.66 -7.85 16.40
N THR A 4 7.97 -7.84 16.21
CA THR A 4 8.92 -7.32 17.20
C THR A 4 9.27 -5.86 16.94
N SER A 5 9.84 -5.18 17.95
CA SER A 5 10.34 -3.81 17.82
C SER A 5 11.41 -3.64 16.72
N SER A 6 12.17 -4.69 16.41
CA SER A 6 13.14 -4.66 15.30
C SER A 6 12.43 -4.57 13.94
N ILE A 7 11.31 -5.26 13.76
CA ILE A 7 10.51 -5.22 12.53
C ILE A 7 9.85 -3.84 12.38
N ILE A 8 9.36 -3.25 13.47
CA ILE A 8 8.84 -1.87 13.46
C ILE A 8 9.93 -0.88 13.05
N THR A 9 11.14 -1.02 13.61
CA THR A 9 12.30 -0.20 13.24
C THR A 9 12.66 -0.37 11.76
N SER A 10 12.65 -1.62 11.28
CA SER A 10 12.90 -1.96 9.87
C SER A 10 11.84 -1.36 8.94
N PHE A 11 10.57 -1.43 9.31
CA PHE A 11 9.45 -0.80 8.58
C PHE A 11 9.67 0.71 8.46
N ARG A 12 9.98 1.39 9.57
CA ARG A 12 10.24 2.84 9.57
C ARG A 12 11.46 3.22 8.74
N GLY A 13 12.49 2.38 8.72
CA GLY A 13 13.67 2.56 7.88
C GLY A 13 13.40 2.43 6.38
N VAL A 14 12.38 1.65 6.00
CA VAL A 14 11.96 1.51 4.59
C VAL A 14 10.91 2.55 4.19
N GLN A 15 9.92 2.78 5.05
CA GLN A 15 8.80 3.69 4.82
C GLN A 15 9.02 4.96 5.64
N LEU A 16 9.91 5.82 5.16
CA LEU A 16 10.35 7.04 5.85
C LEU A 16 9.20 8.01 6.20
N ALA A 17 8.06 7.93 5.49
CA ALA A 17 6.86 8.70 5.80
C ALA A 17 6.26 8.39 7.20
N PHE A 18 6.61 7.25 7.78
CA PHE A 18 6.14 6.77 9.09
C PHE A 18 7.27 6.72 10.13
N ALA A 19 8.38 7.43 9.91
CA ALA A 19 9.55 7.40 10.79
C ALA A 19 9.35 8.10 12.15
N ASP A 20 8.41 9.06 12.23
CA ASP A 20 8.09 9.80 13.44
C ASP A 20 7.30 8.93 14.44
N ASP A 21 7.92 8.61 15.57
CA ASP A 21 7.39 7.76 16.63
C ASP A 21 6.31 8.43 17.49
N THR A 22 6.33 9.77 17.57
CA THR A 22 5.29 10.54 18.26
C THR A 22 4.01 10.61 17.44
N LYS A 23 4.16 10.73 16.12
CA LYS A 23 3.04 10.74 15.18
C LYS A 23 2.49 9.34 14.92
N TRP A 24 3.38 8.36 14.82
CA TRP A 24 3.04 6.96 14.56
C TRP A 24 3.51 6.06 15.70
N PRO A 25 2.80 6.02 16.84
CA PRO A 25 3.15 5.14 17.95
C PRO A 25 3.35 3.68 17.53
N ASP A 26 4.28 2.99 18.21
CA ASP A 26 4.63 1.59 17.90
C ASP A 26 3.40 0.67 17.85
N ALA A 27 2.44 0.84 18.77
CA ALA A 27 1.21 0.04 18.81
C ALA A 27 0.35 0.19 17.53
N ILE A 28 0.36 1.37 16.91
CA ILE A 28 -0.39 1.62 15.66
C ILE A 28 0.31 0.93 14.49
N VAL A 29 1.64 1.04 14.42
CA VAL A 29 2.45 0.38 13.38
C VAL A 29 2.38 -1.13 13.53
N GLU A 30 2.42 -1.64 14.76
CA GLU A 30 2.29 -3.06 15.08
C GLU A 30 0.95 -3.62 14.57
N ASN A 31 -0.15 -2.93 14.84
CA ASN A 31 -1.47 -3.33 14.37
C ASN A 31 -1.54 -3.36 12.82
N ALA A 32 -1.01 -2.34 12.16
CA ALA A 32 -0.94 -2.30 10.70
C ALA A 32 -0.10 -3.46 10.11
N LEU A 33 0.96 -3.86 10.80
CA LEU A 33 1.80 -4.99 10.40
C LEU A 33 1.11 -6.34 10.63
N TYR A 34 0.27 -6.49 11.66
CA TYR A 34 -0.56 -7.69 11.83
C TYR A 34 -1.57 -7.86 10.69
N GLU A 35 -2.28 -6.80 10.32
CA GLU A 35 -3.19 -6.83 9.17
C GLU A 35 -2.44 -7.17 7.88
N ALA A 36 -1.25 -6.59 7.70
CA ALA A 36 -0.41 -6.91 6.55
C ALA A 36 0.11 -8.36 6.53
N ASP A 37 0.40 -8.98 7.69
CA ASP A 37 0.77 -10.40 7.76
C ASP A 37 -0.41 -11.29 7.39
N ALA A 38 -1.63 -10.95 7.82
CA ALA A 38 -2.84 -11.68 7.45
C ALA A 38 -3.05 -11.69 5.92
N GLU A 39 -2.87 -10.53 5.27
CA GLU A 39 -3.02 -10.36 3.82
C GLU A 39 -1.88 -11.00 3.00
N THR A 40 -0.70 -11.11 3.60
CA THR A 40 0.47 -11.77 2.98
C THR A 40 0.70 -13.19 3.50
N GLY A 41 -0.30 -13.79 4.16
CA GLY A 41 -0.24 -15.15 4.69
C GLY A 41 -0.33 -16.25 3.62
N GLY A 42 -0.68 -15.90 2.38
CA GLY A 42 -0.79 -16.85 1.27
C GLY A 42 0.56 -17.47 0.86
N SER A 43 0.55 -18.72 0.41
CA SER A 43 1.75 -19.47 0.02
C SER A 43 2.58 -18.83 -1.11
N GLY A 44 1.97 -17.98 -1.94
CA GLY A 44 2.64 -17.26 -3.03
C GLY A 44 3.61 -16.15 -2.58
N TRP A 45 3.57 -15.75 -1.30
CA TRP A 45 4.48 -14.75 -0.75
C TRP A 45 5.79 -15.32 -0.20
N GLY A 46 5.79 -16.62 0.16
CA GLY A 46 6.91 -17.27 0.83
C GLY A 46 7.00 -16.96 2.34
N GLY A 47 8.12 -17.33 2.95
CA GLY A 47 8.42 -17.03 4.35
C GLY A 47 8.80 -15.56 4.55
N PHE A 48 8.49 -15.03 5.74
CA PHE A 48 8.96 -13.70 6.12
C PHE A 48 10.40 -13.81 6.63
N GLU A 49 11.26 -12.97 6.10
CA GLU A 49 12.61 -12.71 6.60
C GLU A 49 12.82 -11.20 6.58
N ASP A 50 13.44 -10.63 7.62
CA ASP A 50 13.69 -9.19 7.71
C ASP A 50 14.90 -8.76 6.86
N GLU A 51 14.86 -9.11 5.58
CA GLU A 51 15.92 -8.85 4.61
C GLU A 51 15.44 -7.94 3.48
N GLY A 52 16.36 -7.11 2.96
CA GLY A 52 16.07 -6.13 1.89
C GLY A 52 15.36 -6.71 0.66
N HIS A 53 15.64 -7.98 0.35
CA HIS A 53 15.19 -8.66 -0.87
C HIS A 53 14.04 -9.65 -0.64
N ASN A 54 13.58 -9.82 0.61
CA ASN A 54 12.48 -10.73 0.92
C ASN A 54 11.15 -10.21 0.32
N PHE A 55 10.46 -11.09 -0.43
CA PHE A 55 9.25 -10.71 -1.17
C PHE A 55 8.05 -10.50 -0.26
N LYS A 56 7.87 -11.37 0.75
CA LYS A 56 6.80 -11.21 1.75
C LYS A 56 6.95 -9.91 2.53
N ARG A 57 8.15 -9.59 3.03
CA ARG A 57 8.45 -8.33 3.73
C ARG A 57 8.06 -7.11 2.90
N ARG A 58 8.40 -7.09 1.61
CA ARG A 58 8.02 -5.98 0.71
C ARG A 58 6.51 -5.83 0.59
N GLY A 59 5.79 -6.93 0.36
CA GLY A 59 4.33 -6.91 0.29
C GLY A 59 3.70 -6.39 1.57
N MET A 60 4.16 -6.92 2.71
CA MET A 60 3.68 -6.57 4.04
C MET A 60 3.89 -5.08 4.33
N TYR A 61 5.06 -4.53 4.04
CA TYR A 61 5.33 -3.12 4.30
C TYR A 61 4.52 -2.17 3.42
N TYR A 62 4.25 -2.53 2.15
CA TYR A 62 3.38 -1.72 1.30
C TYR A 62 1.93 -1.77 1.73
N TYR A 63 1.44 -2.92 2.20
CA TYR A 63 0.08 -3.01 2.75
C TYR A 63 -0.05 -2.22 4.05
N ALA A 64 0.89 -2.40 4.99
CA ALA A 64 0.87 -1.66 6.26
C ALA A 64 0.92 -0.14 6.04
N ALA A 65 1.79 0.34 5.15
CA ALA A 65 1.87 1.75 4.79
C ALA A 65 0.56 2.26 4.18
N HIS A 66 -0.07 1.49 3.30
CA HIS A 66 -1.37 1.81 2.75
C HIS A 66 -2.45 1.91 3.83
N TRP A 67 -2.53 0.90 4.70
CA TRP A 67 -3.52 0.85 5.77
C TRP A 67 -3.37 2.03 6.74
N LEU A 68 -2.14 2.38 7.12
CA LEU A 68 -1.86 3.56 7.95
C LEU A 68 -2.30 4.85 7.26
N SER A 69 -1.97 5.01 5.97
CA SER A 69 -2.29 6.22 5.20
C SER A 69 -3.78 6.44 4.95
N THR A 70 -4.59 5.37 4.87
CA THR A 70 -6.04 5.47 4.65
C THR A 70 -6.84 5.49 5.94
N THR A 71 -6.36 4.83 7.00
CA THR A 71 -7.06 4.77 8.30
C THR A 71 -6.83 6.03 9.13
N TYR A 72 -5.64 6.63 9.06
CA TYR A 72 -5.26 7.80 9.86
C TYR A 72 -5.07 9.06 8.98
N LEU A 73 -6.07 9.35 8.14
CA LEU A 73 -6.08 10.50 7.21
C LEU A 73 -5.82 11.88 7.87
N THR A 74 -6.11 12.04 9.16
CA THR A 74 -5.86 13.28 9.92
C THR A 74 -4.45 13.39 10.49
N GLN A 75 -3.70 12.28 10.53
CA GLN A 75 -2.27 12.28 10.82
C GLN A 75 -1.56 12.39 9.48
N ASP A 76 -1.21 13.61 9.03
CA ASP A 76 -0.55 13.83 7.73
C ASP A 76 0.67 12.90 7.55
N ALA A 77 0.52 11.72 6.95
CA ALA A 77 1.69 10.98 6.47
C ALA A 77 2.43 11.98 5.60
N GLY A 78 3.69 12.29 5.92
CA GLY A 78 4.49 13.31 5.21
C GLY A 78 4.86 12.91 3.79
N ASP A 79 3.98 12.13 3.14
CA ASP A 79 4.11 11.57 1.81
C ASP A 79 3.35 12.44 0.81
N THR A 80 4.10 13.29 0.11
CA THR A 80 3.64 14.12 -1.01
C THR A 80 3.09 13.28 -2.18
N SER A 81 3.27 11.96 -2.17
CA SER A 81 2.73 11.04 -3.19
C SER A 81 1.34 10.48 -2.87
N ASN A 82 0.76 10.86 -1.73
CA ASN A 82 -0.58 10.43 -1.36
C ASN A 82 -1.62 11.12 -2.26
N VAL A 83 -2.36 10.32 -3.04
CA VAL A 83 -3.37 10.84 -3.96
C VAL A 83 -4.62 11.16 -3.15
N SER A 84 -5.00 12.44 -3.08
CA SER A 84 -6.25 12.85 -2.42
C SER A 84 -7.42 12.00 -2.96
N PRO A 85 -8.34 11.50 -2.11
CA PRO A 85 -9.56 10.83 -2.57
C PRO A 85 -10.36 11.68 -3.57
N ASN A 86 -10.28 13.02 -3.47
CA ASN A 86 -10.90 13.96 -4.40
C ASN A 86 -10.19 14.03 -5.77
N ALA A 87 -8.90 13.70 -5.83
CA ALA A 87 -8.14 13.63 -7.09
C ALA A 87 -8.43 12.35 -7.90
N ARG A 88 -9.14 11.38 -7.29
CA ARG A 88 -9.63 10.16 -7.94
C ARG A 88 -11.04 10.26 -8.49
N LEU A 89 -11.75 11.38 -8.25
CA LEU A 89 -12.95 11.68 -9.02
C LEU A 89 -12.49 11.83 -10.47
N ASN A 90 -12.53 10.71 -11.20
CA ASN A 90 -12.44 10.67 -12.64
C ASN A 90 -13.49 11.67 -13.13
N VAL A 91 -13.04 12.85 -13.53
CA VAL A 91 -13.85 13.76 -14.34
C VAL A 91 -14.01 13.04 -15.68
N SER A 92 -15.02 12.15 -15.72
CA SER A 92 -15.28 11.21 -16.81
C SER A 92 -15.56 11.94 -18.13
N GLN A 93 -15.90 13.22 -18.07
CA GLN A 93 -15.98 14.17 -19.16
C GLN A 93 -16.09 15.57 -18.54
N LYS A 94 -15.39 16.54 -19.12
CA LYS A 94 -15.72 17.95 -18.95
C LYS A 94 -15.89 18.52 -20.35
N SER A 95 -17.12 18.89 -20.69
CA SER A 95 -17.39 19.70 -21.87
C SER A 95 -17.01 21.14 -21.54
N VAL A 96 -16.15 21.74 -22.36
CA VAL A 96 -15.92 23.18 -22.40
C VAL A 96 -16.24 23.60 -23.83
N GLY A 97 -17.49 23.97 -24.10
CA GLY A 97 -17.96 24.22 -25.46
C GLY A 97 -17.96 22.95 -26.32
N ASP A 98 -17.48 23.05 -27.57
CA ASP A 98 -17.46 21.98 -28.59
C ASP A 98 -16.26 21.02 -28.50
N GLU A 99 -15.34 21.23 -27.55
CA GLU A 99 -14.16 20.37 -27.41
C GLU A 99 -14.40 19.21 -26.45
N SER A 100 -14.26 17.99 -26.96
CA SER A 100 -14.30 16.76 -26.18
C SER A 100 -12.88 16.29 -25.88
N ILE A 101 -12.45 16.39 -24.61
CA ILE A 101 -11.17 15.84 -24.17
C ILE A 101 -11.41 14.44 -23.61
N GLN A 102 -10.93 13.42 -24.34
CA GLN A 102 -11.01 12.01 -23.93
C GLN A 102 -9.68 11.58 -23.31
N TYR A 103 -9.63 11.45 -21.99
CA TYR A 103 -8.45 10.91 -21.30
C TYR A 103 -8.43 9.39 -21.43
N ARG A 104 -7.22 8.80 -21.55
CA ARG A 104 -7.02 7.35 -21.58
C ARG A 104 -7.44 6.77 -20.22
N ILE A 105 -8.64 6.21 -20.15
CA ILE A 105 -9.16 5.52 -18.97
C ILE A 105 -8.43 4.17 -18.86
N THR A 106 -7.54 4.03 -17.88
CA THR A 106 -7.12 2.70 -17.42
C THR A 106 -8.36 1.95 -16.96
N ALA A 107 -8.56 0.72 -17.45
CA ALA A 107 -9.73 -0.12 -17.18
C ALA A 107 -10.27 0.03 -15.74
N MET A 108 -11.60 0.16 -15.60
CA MET A 108 -12.25 0.28 -14.29
C MET A 108 -11.76 -0.85 -13.39
N GLN A 109 -11.04 -0.48 -12.33
CA GLN A 109 -10.57 -1.40 -11.32
C GLN A 109 -11.77 -2.02 -10.60
N GLU A 110 -11.74 -3.32 -10.32
CA GLU A 110 -12.81 -3.96 -9.56
C GLU A 110 -13.02 -3.24 -8.23
N THR A 111 -14.28 -3.07 -7.80
CA THR A 111 -14.65 -2.37 -6.57
C THR A 111 -13.92 -2.90 -5.34
N GLY A 112 -13.53 -4.18 -5.32
CA GLY A 112 -12.77 -4.80 -4.24
C GLY A 112 -11.31 -4.32 -4.15
N ASP A 113 -10.68 -3.97 -5.26
CA ASP A 113 -9.31 -3.44 -5.30
C ASP A 113 -9.28 -1.90 -5.21
N ASP A 114 -10.44 -1.24 -5.20
CA ASP A 114 -10.57 0.21 -5.26
C ASP A 114 -9.93 0.91 -4.05
N TRP A 115 -10.10 0.33 -2.86
CA TRP A 115 -9.46 0.82 -1.64
C TRP A 115 -7.93 0.80 -1.76
N LEU A 116 -7.36 -0.31 -2.24
CA LEU A 116 -5.91 -0.44 -2.43
C LEU A 116 -5.34 0.56 -3.45
N SER A 117 -6.13 1.01 -4.43
CA SER A 117 -5.69 2.03 -5.37
C SER A 117 -5.71 3.47 -4.86
N LEU A 118 -6.15 3.72 -3.62
CA LEU A 118 -6.18 5.07 -3.05
C LEU A 118 -4.79 5.69 -2.87
N THR A 119 -3.75 4.88 -2.74
CA THR A 119 -2.39 5.35 -2.44
C THR A 119 -1.35 4.65 -3.30
N ASN A 120 -0.19 5.27 -3.48
CA ASN A 120 0.93 4.64 -4.19
C ASN A 120 1.33 3.32 -3.53
N TYR A 121 1.33 3.27 -2.20
CA TYR A 121 1.63 2.05 -1.43
C TYR A 121 0.72 0.88 -1.81
N GLY A 122 -0.59 1.10 -1.84
CA GLY A 122 -1.55 0.06 -2.18
C GLY A 122 -1.49 -0.36 -3.66
N VAL A 123 -1.15 0.56 -4.57
CA VAL A 123 -0.86 0.21 -5.98
C VAL A 123 0.38 -0.69 -6.10
N GLN A 124 1.45 -0.41 -5.34
CA GLN A 124 2.62 -1.29 -5.30
C GLN A 124 2.28 -2.64 -4.69
N PHE A 125 1.46 -2.66 -3.63
CA PHE A 125 0.96 -3.90 -3.06
C PHE A 125 0.19 -4.73 -4.08
N LEU A 126 -0.75 -4.13 -4.83
CA LEU A 126 -1.50 -4.82 -5.89
C LEU A 126 -0.57 -5.41 -6.96
N ARG A 127 0.46 -4.67 -7.38
CA ARG A 127 1.47 -5.15 -8.33
C ARG A 127 2.20 -6.39 -7.78
N LEU A 128 2.55 -6.38 -6.49
CA LEU A 128 3.21 -7.52 -5.85
C LEU A 128 2.23 -8.69 -5.64
N ARG A 129 1.00 -8.43 -5.22
CA ARG A 129 -0.06 -9.43 -5.03
C ARG A 129 -0.36 -10.19 -6.31
N ARG A 130 -0.42 -9.50 -7.47
CA ARG A 130 -0.56 -10.17 -8.78
C ARG A 130 0.60 -11.12 -9.06
N ARG A 131 1.82 -10.75 -8.68
CA ARG A 131 3.00 -11.64 -8.82
C ARG A 131 2.96 -12.81 -7.84
N ALA A 132 2.50 -12.59 -6.62
CA ALA A 132 2.32 -13.64 -5.62
C ALA A 132 1.25 -14.67 -6.06
N GLY A 133 0.15 -14.20 -6.65
CA GLY A 133 -0.95 -15.04 -7.15
C GLY A 133 -0.66 -15.76 -8.46
N MET A 134 0.39 -15.40 -9.20
CA MET A 134 0.72 -15.99 -10.50
C MET A 134 1.37 -17.39 -10.43
N GLY A 135 1.60 -17.95 -9.23
CA GLY A 135 2.19 -19.29 -9.08
C GLY A 135 3.68 -19.35 -9.50
N ALA A 136 4.38 -20.39 -9.06
CA ALA A 136 5.84 -20.47 -9.02
C ALA A 136 6.57 -20.00 -10.30
N ARG A 137 7.35 -18.92 -10.20
CA ARG A 137 8.63 -18.85 -10.91
C ARG A 137 9.65 -19.52 -10.01
N ALA A 138 9.90 -20.79 -10.28
CA ALA A 138 11.09 -21.47 -9.81
C ALA A 138 12.31 -20.57 -10.09
N VAL A 139 13.10 -20.31 -9.06
CA VAL A 139 14.50 -19.89 -9.21
C VAL A 139 15.31 -21.15 -9.01
#